data_AF-A0A7Z9W822-F1
#
_entry.id   AF-A0A7Z9W822-F1
#
_cell.length_a   1.000
_cell.length_b   1.000
_cell.length_c   1.000
_cell.angle_alpha   90.00
_cell.angle_beta   90.00
_cell.angle_gamma   90.00
#
_symmetry.space_group_name_H-M   'P 1'
#
loop_
_entity.id
_entity.type
_entity.pdbx_description
1 polymer ?
#
loop_
_entity_poly.entity_id
_entity_poly.type
_entity_poly.pdbx_seq_one_letter_code
_entity_poly.pdbx_strand_id
1 'polypeptide(L)' 'MGQMITIDSILGTTFTGQIKEKVKVGECDGVIPEVGGNAHITGRQTFFIDPDDPLKDGFILR' A
#
# COMPACT_ATOMS: atom_id res chain seq x y z
N MET A 1 -19.42 13.77 -3.16
CA MET A 1 -18.80 12.62 -2.45
C MET A 1 -19.24 11.35 -3.14
N GLY A 2 -18.29 10.47 -3.45
CA GLY A 2 -18.58 9.17 -4.08
C GLY A 2 -19.15 8.15 -3.09
N GLN A 3 -19.78 7.11 -3.62
CA GLN A 3 -20.23 5.97 -2.81
C GLN A 3 -19.03 5.19 -2.27
N MET A 4 -19.11 4.77 -1.00
CA MET A 4 -18.14 3.85 -0.42
C MET A 4 -18.35 2.45 -0.99
N ILE A 5 -17.26 1.85 -1.47
CA ILE A 5 -17.22 0.49 -2.00
C ILE A 5 -16.26 -0.38 -1.16
N THR A 6 -16.45 -1.69 -1.21
CA THR A 6 -15.56 -2.69 -0.60
C THR A 6 -14.91 -3.52 -1.70
N ILE A 7 -13.62 -3.78 -1.56
CA ILE A 7 -12.81 -4.56 -2.50
C ILE A 7 -12.20 -5.73 -1.75
N ASP A 8 -12.39 -6.95 -2.27
CA ASP A 8 -11.86 -8.18 -1.71
C ASP A 8 -10.47 -8.51 -2.28
N SER A 9 -9.60 -9.07 -1.44
CA SER A 9 -8.33 -9.67 -1.85
C SER A 9 -8.49 -11.18 -2.10
N ILE A 10 -7.51 -11.79 -2.79
CA ILE A 10 -7.48 -13.25 -2.99
C ILE A 10 -7.39 -14.04 -1.67
N LEU A 11 -6.96 -13.40 -0.58
CA LEU A 11 -6.86 -13.99 0.75
C LEU A 11 -8.13 -13.77 1.61
N GLY A 12 -9.17 -13.13 1.05
CA GLY A 12 -10.42 -12.84 1.74
C GLY A 12 -10.37 -11.64 2.70
N THR A 13 -9.32 -10.83 2.66
CA THR A 13 -9.25 -9.54 3.36
C THR A 13 -9.87 -8.43 2.51
N THR A 14 -10.28 -7.32 3.12
CA THR A 14 -10.96 -6.23 2.40
C THR A 14 -10.34 -4.87 2.65
N PHE A 15 -10.45 -3.99 1.65
CA PHE A 15 -10.29 -2.54 1.79
C PHE A 15 -11.56 -1.82 1.36
N THR A 16 -11.80 -0.65 1.96
CA THR A 16 -12.84 0.27 1.51
C THR A 16 -12.25 1.35 0.61
N GLY A 17 -13.05 1.88 -0.31
CA GLY A 17 -12.65 2.97 -1.19
C GLY A 17 -13.80 3.93 -1.43
N GLN A 18 -13.50 5.23 -1.54
CA GLN A 18 -14.46 6.24 -1.99
C GLN A 18 -13.77 7.38 -2.75
N ILE A 19 -14.52 8.07 -3.61
CA ILE A 19 -14.05 9.31 -4.24
C ILE A 19 -14.34 10.47 -3.30
N LYS A 20 -13.27 11.07 -2.77
CA LYS A 20 -13.37 12.24 -1.88
C LYS A 20 -13.68 13.51 -2.67
N GLU A 21 -12.95 13.72 -3.76
CA GLU A 21 -13.04 14.94 -4.58
C GLU A 21 -12.71 14.64 -6.05
N LYS A 22 -13.24 15.45 -6.98
CA LYS A 22 -12.80 15.48 -8.38
C LYS A 22 -11.83 16.65 -8.57
N VAL A 23 -10.73 16.42 -9.28
CA VAL A 23 -9.67 17.42 -9.46
C VAL A 23 -9.21 17.43 -10.92
N LYS A 24 -8.59 18.52 -11.37
CA LYS A 24 -7.85 18.55 -12.63
C LYS A 24 -6.38 18.22 -12.39
N VAL A 25 -5.84 17.29 -13.16
CA VAL A 25 -4.40 16.95 -13.18
C VAL A 25 -3.85 17.36 -14.53
N GLY A 26 -3.34 18.59 -14.62
CA GLY A 26 -3.09 19.24 -15.90
C GLY A 26 -4.39 19.37 -16.68
N GLU A 27 -4.43 18.82 -17.89
CA GLU A 27 -5.62 18.84 -18.75
C GLU A 27 -6.61 17.68 -18.45
N CYS A 28 -6.18 16.68 -17.68
CA CYS A 28 -6.96 15.48 -17.40
C CYS A 28 -7.92 15.67 -16.22
N ASP A 29 -9.10 15.05 -16.30
CA ASP A 29 -9.97 14.85 -15.15
C ASP A 29 -9.44 13.73 -14.26
N GLY A 30 -9.32 14.02 -12.96
CA GLY A 30 -8.84 13.11 -11.93
C GLY A 30 -9.74 13.10 -10.70
N VAL A 31 -9.39 12.25 -9.75
CA VAL A 31 -10.06 12.14 -8.46
C VAL A 31 -9.05 12.03 -7.34
N ILE A 32 -9.43 12.50 -6.15
CA ILE A 32 -8.74 12.21 -4.89
C ILE A 32 -9.47 11.02 -4.27
N PRO A 33 -8.94 9.79 -4.36
CA PRO A 33 -9.52 8.63 -3.69
C PRO A 33 -9.14 8.62 -2.21
N GLU A 34 -10.01 8.05 -1.39
CA GLU A 34 -9.72 7.69 -0.01
C GLU A 34 -9.85 6.17 0.11
N VAL A 35 -8.82 5.51 0.64
CA VAL A 35 -8.76 4.06 0.83
C VAL A 35 -8.64 3.76 2.32
N GLY A 36 -9.52 2.90 2.82
CA GLY A 36 -9.56 2.47 4.22
C GLY A 36 -9.18 1.00 4.37
N GLY A 37 -8.41 0.71 5.42
CA GLY A 37 -7.98 -0.63 5.78
C GLY A 37 -7.42 -0.68 7.20
N ASN A 38 -7.07 -1.86 7.67
CA ASN A 38 -6.44 -2.06 8.97
C ASN A 38 -5.05 -2.69 8.81
N ALA A 39 -4.15 -2.34 9.71
CA ALA A 39 -2.84 -2.97 9.83
C ALA A 39 -2.63 -3.40 11.29
N HIS A 40 -1.86 -4.46 11.49
CA HIS A 40 -1.56 -5.02 12.81
C HIS A 40 -0.05 -5.05 13.03
N ILE A 41 0.39 -4.83 14.27
CA ILE A 41 1.81 -4.96 14.64
C ILE A 41 2.21 -6.42 14.48
N THR A 42 3.24 -6.68 13.68
CA THR A 42 3.77 -8.04 13.43
C THR A 42 5.01 -8.36 14.25
N GLY A 43 5.73 -7.35 14.74
CA GLY A 43 6.89 -7.52 15.60
C GLY A 43 7.75 -6.27 15.68
N ARG A 44 8.84 -6.38 16.45
CA ARG A 44 9.94 -5.40 16.52
C ARG A 44 11.22 -6.12 16.13
N GLN A 45 11.95 -5.56 15.16
CA GLN A 45 13.12 -6.22 14.57
C GLN A 45 14.36 -5.35 14.70
N THR A 46 15.50 -5.99 14.98
CA THR A 46 16.83 -5.40 14.88
C THR A 46 17.61 -6.24 13.87
N PHE A 47 17.93 -5.66 12.72
CA PHE A 47 18.72 -6.32 11.68
C PHE A 47 20.19 -5.94 11.82
N PHE A 48 21.08 -6.91 11.61
CA PHE A 48 22.53 -6.72 11.59
C PHE A 48 23.04 -7.05 10.20
N ILE A 49 23.93 -6.21 9.68
CA ILE A 49 24.55 -6.37 8.37
C ILE A 49 26.06 -6.34 8.60
N ASP A 50 26.73 -7.44 8.29
CA ASP A 50 28.18 -7.53 8.35
C ASP A 50 28.78 -6.79 7.13
N PRO A 51 29.73 -5.85 7.31
CA PRO A 51 30.40 -5.18 6.20
C PRO A 51 31.05 -6.14 5.18
N ASP A 52 31.46 -7.32 5.64
CA ASP A 52 32.15 -8.34 4.83
C ASP A 52 31.18 -9.38 4.22
N ASP A 53 29.87 -9.30 4.50
CA ASP A 53 28.87 -10.16 3.87
C ASP A 53 28.74 -9.83 2.37
N PRO A 54 29.04 -10.80 1.46
CA PRO A 54 28.93 -10.58 0.02
C PRO A 54 27.50 -10.33 -0.47
N LEU A 55 26.49 -10.62 0.35
CA LEU A 55 25.07 -10.46 0.05
C LEU A 55 24.40 -9.42 0.97
N LYS A 56 25.17 -8.54 1.62
CA LYS A 56 24.69 -7.51 2.54
C LYS A 56 23.58 -6.61 2.02
N ASP A 57 23.52 -6.38 0.71
CA ASP A 57 22.50 -5.56 0.05
C ASP A 57 21.26 -6.37 -0.39
N GLY A 58 21.27 -7.67 -0.11
CA GLY A 58 20.26 -8.62 -0.56
C GLY A 58 20.43 -9.00 -2.03
N PHE A 59 19.60 -9.94 -2.45
CA PHE A 59 19.44 -10.33 -3.85
C PHE A 59 17.97 -10.71 -4.08
N ILE A 60 17.54 -10.68 -5.33
CA ILE A 60 16.17 -11.06 -5.70
C ILE A 60 16.25 -12.20 -6.70
N LEU A 61 15.60 -13.30 -6.38
CA LEU A 61 15.20 -14.35 -7.31
C LEU A 61 13.67 -14.39 -7.30
N ARG A 62 13.05 -14.45 -8.47
CA ARG A 62 11.60 -14.37 -8.64
C ARG A 62 11.10 -15.41 -9.61
#